data_AF-A0A357CLL7-F1
#
_entry.id   AF-A0A357CLL7-F1
#
_cell.length_a   1.000
_cell.length_b   1.000
_cell.length_c   1.000
_cell.angle_alpha   90.00
_cell.angle_beta   90.00
_cell.angle_gamma   90.00
#
_symmetry.space_group_name_H-M   'P 1'
#
loop_
_entity.id
_entity.type
_entity.pdbx_description
1 polymer ?
#
loop_
_entity_poly.entity_id
_entity_poly.type
_entity_poly.pdbx_seq_one_letter_code
_entity_poly.pdbx_strand_id
1 'polypeptide(L)'
;MTPNHDHPFKAGKRTTPCLPGLLQLPTVAPLRASANKRRRRAMTQPLDHHAALIYAMVTMSVVDRAMSDAELARIGELVSNLPIFADFDQEKLVKTAQACGEVLSEDGGLDRVLILIRSALPKKIRETAYAVALEVAAADLNVKPEEMRFLDLLRDSLELDKLTSAAIERGIRARNLVL
;
A
#
# COMPACT_ATOMS: atom_id res chain seq x y z
N MET A 1 59.91 82.41 -11.74
CA MET A 1 60.71 81.54 -12.62
C MET A 1 59.79 80.96 -13.67
N THR A 2 60.10 81.23 -14.93
CA THR A 2 59.40 80.77 -16.13
C THR A 2 59.75 79.27 -16.42
N PRO A 3 59.43 78.69 -17.58
CA PRO A 3 58.38 77.69 -17.78
C PRO A 3 58.99 76.35 -18.29
N ASN A 4 58.16 75.37 -18.65
CA ASN A 4 58.31 74.49 -19.83
C ASN A 4 57.33 73.31 -19.70
N HIS A 5 56.36 73.18 -20.61
CA HIS A 5 56.46 72.49 -21.90
C HIS A 5 56.87 71.02 -21.75
N ASP A 6 55.91 70.10 -21.93
CA ASP A 6 55.80 69.31 -23.16
C ASP A 6 54.62 68.30 -23.11
N HIS A 7 53.95 68.13 -24.26
CA HIS A 7 53.01 67.05 -24.63
C HIS A 7 53.71 65.66 -24.59
N PRO A 8 53.08 64.45 -24.83
CA PRO A 8 51.78 64.13 -25.45
C PRO A 8 51.04 62.85 -24.91
N PHE A 9 49.91 62.52 -25.56
CA PHE A 9 49.38 61.18 -25.89
C PHE A 9 48.98 60.11 -24.84
N LYS A 10 47.74 59.62 -25.06
CA LYS A 10 47.20 58.24 -24.97
C LYS A 10 46.64 57.67 -23.65
N ALA A 11 45.32 57.48 -23.71
CA ALA A 11 44.54 56.27 -23.39
C ALA A 11 44.85 55.54 -22.08
N GLY A 12 44.04 55.82 -21.05
CA GLY A 12 44.02 55.10 -19.79
C GLY A 12 42.58 54.88 -19.31
N LYS A 13 42.20 53.60 -19.28
CA LYS A 13 40.98 53.01 -18.74
C LYS A 13 40.57 53.56 -17.36
N ARG A 14 39.25 53.55 -17.10
CA ARG A 14 38.50 53.40 -15.82
C ARG A 14 37.31 54.38 -15.80
N THR A 15 36.11 54.14 -15.29
CA THR A 15 35.39 53.03 -14.64
C THR A 15 33.96 53.57 -14.46
N THR A 16 32.98 52.68 -14.57
CA THR A 16 31.55 52.89 -14.23
C THR A 16 31.38 53.29 -12.75
N PRO A 17 30.24 53.89 -12.33
CA PRO A 17 29.08 53.07 -11.98
C PRO A 17 27.70 53.71 -12.27
N CYS A 18 26.78 52.93 -12.84
CA CYS A 18 25.36 53.10 -12.59
C CYS A 18 24.78 51.79 -12.08
N LEU A 19 23.91 51.91 -11.09
CA LEU A 19 23.43 50.95 -10.10
C LEU A 19 22.37 49.94 -10.66
N PRO A 20 21.96 48.93 -9.87
CA PRO A 20 21.81 47.55 -10.34
C PRO A 20 20.40 47.21 -10.83
N GLY A 21 20.34 46.55 -12.00
CA GLY A 21 19.17 45.85 -12.50
C GLY A 21 19.18 44.39 -12.03
N LEU A 22 18.25 44.08 -11.15
CA LEU A 22 17.59 42.80 -10.85
C LEU A 22 18.15 41.51 -11.49
N LEU A 23 18.48 40.56 -10.61
CA LEU A 23 18.85 39.18 -10.89
C LEU A 23 17.80 38.47 -11.76
N GLN A 24 18.25 37.84 -12.84
CA GLN A 24 17.50 36.79 -13.55
C GLN A 24 17.90 35.43 -12.95
N LEU A 25 16.98 34.79 -12.21
CA LEU A 25 17.09 33.38 -11.79
C LEU A 25 16.72 32.46 -12.97
N PRO A 26 17.30 31.26 -13.08
CA PRO A 26 16.87 30.29 -14.09
C PRO A 26 15.49 29.76 -13.73
N THR A 27 14.57 29.76 -14.71
CA THR A 27 13.25 29.16 -14.59
C THR A 27 13.38 27.66 -14.31
N VAL A 28 13.04 27.24 -13.09
CA VAL A 28 12.96 25.82 -12.72
C VAL A 28 11.70 25.23 -13.35
N ALA A 29 11.87 24.28 -14.27
CA ALA A 29 10.77 23.52 -14.87
C ALA A 29 9.95 22.78 -13.78
N PRO A 30 8.63 22.60 -13.93
CA PRO A 30 7.81 22.05 -12.86
C PRO A 30 8.00 20.53 -12.77
N LEU A 31 8.85 20.08 -11.84
CA LEU A 31 9.07 18.66 -11.52
C LEU A 31 7.88 18.00 -10.76
N ARG A 32 6.74 18.70 -10.60
CA ARG A 32 5.61 18.26 -9.74
C ARG A 32 4.49 17.50 -10.46
N ALA A 33 4.35 17.62 -11.77
CA ALA A 33 3.19 17.04 -12.48
C ALA A 33 3.26 15.51 -12.63
N SER A 34 4.46 14.94 -12.82
CA SER A 34 4.67 13.51 -13.07
C SER A 34 4.50 12.64 -11.81
N ALA A 35 5.02 13.10 -10.67
CA ALA A 35 4.85 12.44 -9.37
C ALA A 35 3.37 12.41 -8.94
N ASN A 36 2.64 13.50 -9.18
CA ASN A 36 1.23 13.60 -8.81
C ASN A 36 0.33 12.73 -9.71
N LYS A 37 0.69 12.53 -10.99
CA LYS A 37 0.00 11.64 -11.91
C LYS A 37 0.24 10.16 -11.59
N ARG A 38 1.47 9.78 -11.18
CA ARG A 38 1.76 8.42 -10.68
C ARG A 38 1.05 8.13 -9.36
N ARG A 39 1.06 9.08 -8.40
CA ARG A 39 0.27 8.98 -7.16
C ARG A 39 -1.23 8.86 -7.45
N ARG A 40 -1.79 9.72 -8.30
CA ARG A 40 -3.22 9.66 -8.68
C ARG A 40 -3.59 8.38 -9.40
N ARG A 41 -2.74 7.86 -10.28
CA ARG A 41 -2.97 6.60 -11.01
C ARG A 41 -2.83 5.37 -10.10
N ALA A 42 -1.95 5.41 -9.10
CA ALA A 42 -1.89 4.42 -8.04
C ALA A 42 -3.16 4.44 -7.16
N MET A 43 -3.75 5.62 -6.93
CA MET A 43 -5.02 5.80 -6.21
C MET A 43 -6.28 5.39 -7.00
N THR A 44 -6.17 4.95 -8.26
CA THR A 44 -7.32 4.61 -9.13
C THR A 44 -7.24 3.25 -9.81
N GLN A 45 -6.20 2.45 -9.63
CA GLN A 45 -6.28 1.07 -10.12
C GLN A 45 -7.21 0.28 -9.19
N PRO A 46 -8.30 -0.31 -9.71
CA PRO A 46 -9.11 -1.21 -8.93
C PRO A 46 -8.20 -2.30 -8.39
N LEU A 47 -8.36 -2.58 -7.10
CA LEU A 47 -7.67 -3.67 -6.45
C LEU A 47 -8.10 -4.97 -7.16
N ASP A 48 -7.13 -5.76 -7.60
CA ASP A 48 -7.39 -7.04 -8.25
C ASP A 48 -7.76 -8.12 -7.22
N HIS A 49 -8.43 -9.19 -7.65
CA HIS A 49 -8.86 -10.28 -6.80
C HIS A 49 -7.71 -10.92 -6.00
N HIS A 50 -6.50 -11.12 -6.58
CA HIS A 50 -5.35 -11.63 -5.81
C HIS A 50 -5.00 -10.69 -4.66
N ALA A 51 -4.93 -9.39 -4.96
CA ALA A 51 -4.65 -8.38 -3.95
C ALA A 51 -5.74 -8.33 -2.87
N ALA A 52 -7.00 -8.59 -3.21
CA ALA A 52 -8.10 -8.60 -2.23
C ALA A 52 -8.00 -9.78 -1.27
N LEU A 53 -7.66 -10.96 -1.78
CA LEU A 53 -7.41 -12.13 -0.95
C LEU A 53 -6.19 -11.92 -0.05
N ILE A 54 -5.12 -11.31 -0.58
CA ILE A 54 -3.93 -10.95 0.21
C ILE A 54 -4.28 -9.91 1.28
N TYR A 55 -5.10 -8.90 0.97
CA TYR A 55 -5.55 -7.91 1.94
C TYR A 55 -6.35 -8.56 3.07
N ALA A 56 -7.22 -9.53 2.76
CA ALA A 56 -7.97 -10.27 3.78
C ALA A 56 -7.03 -11.04 4.73
N MET A 57 -6.04 -11.74 4.16
CA MET A 57 -5.01 -12.49 4.92
C MET A 57 -4.13 -11.56 5.77
N VAL A 58 -3.59 -10.50 5.19
CA VAL A 58 -2.71 -9.55 5.90
C VAL A 58 -3.46 -8.79 6.98
N THR A 59 -4.72 -8.42 6.74
CA THR A 59 -5.52 -7.76 7.77
C THR A 59 -5.74 -8.67 8.96
N MET A 60 -5.98 -9.97 8.75
CA MET A 60 -6.07 -10.94 9.84
C MET A 60 -4.83 -10.87 10.73
N SER A 61 -3.64 -10.99 10.12
CA SER A 61 -2.37 -11.02 10.86
C SER A 61 -1.96 -9.69 11.52
N VAL A 62 -2.62 -8.57 11.18
CA VAL A 62 -2.32 -7.26 11.77
C VAL A 62 -3.25 -6.95 12.95
N VAL A 63 -4.40 -7.62 13.06
CA VAL A 63 -5.45 -7.32 14.04
C VAL A 63 -4.96 -7.46 15.49
N ASP A 64 -4.05 -8.38 15.78
CA ASP A 64 -3.53 -8.61 17.14
C ASP A 64 -2.29 -7.77 17.50
N ARG A 65 -1.88 -6.86 16.60
CA ARG A 65 -0.70 -5.96 16.69
C ARG A 65 0.67 -6.67 16.70
N ALA A 66 0.75 -7.96 16.42
CA ALA A 66 2.02 -8.68 16.27
C ALA A 66 1.86 -9.86 15.29
N MET A 67 2.13 -9.62 14.01
CA MET A 67 2.18 -10.70 13.02
C MET A 67 3.22 -11.75 13.41
N SER A 68 2.78 -12.99 13.59
CA SER A 68 3.66 -14.10 13.93
C SER A 68 4.37 -14.67 12.70
N ASP A 69 5.51 -15.33 12.90
CA ASP A 69 6.21 -16.03 11.81
C ASP A 69 5.34 -17.15 11.21
N ALA A 70 4.46 -17.76 12.01
CA ALA A 70 3.57 -18.83 11.57
C ALA A 70 2.44 -18.28 10.67
N GLU A 71 1.88 -17.12 11.00
CA GLU A 71 0.90 -16.45 10.14
C GLU A 71 1.51 -16.03 8.80
N LEU A 72 2.71 -15.43 8.82
CA LEU A 72 3.39 -15.04 7.59
C LEU A 72 3.74 -16.26 6.73
N ALA A 73 4.19 -17.35 7.34
CA ALA A 73 4.42 -18.62 6.66
C ALA A 73 3.12 -19.15 6.04
N ARG A 74 2.01 -19.12 6.78
CA ARG A 74 0.69 -19.55 6.29
C ARG A 74 0.24 -18.74 5.08
N ILE A 75 0.42 -17.42 5.09
CA ILE A 75 0.11 -16.57 3.93
C ILE A 75 0.92 -17.01 2.71
N GLY A 76 2.22 -17.22 2.86
CA GLY A 76 3.10 -17.69 1.79
C GLY A 76 2.68 -19.04 1.22
N GLU A 77 2.32 -19.99 2.09
CA GLU A 77 1.82 -21.31 1.69
C GLU A 77 0.50 -21.24 0.91
N LEU A 78 -0.46 -20.43 1.37
CA LEU A 78 -1.76 -20.26 0.70
C LEU A 78 -1.58 -19.65 -0.70
N VAL A 79 -0.75 -18.61 -0.82
CA VAL A 79 -0.43 -17.97 -2.11
C VAL A 79 0.30 -18.93 -3.05
N SER A 80 1.14 -19.82 -2.51
CA SER A 80 1.92 -20.76 -3.32
C SER A 80 1.10 -21.94 -3.84
N ASN A 81 0.07 -22.36 -3.11
CA ASN A 81 -0.59 -23.65 -3.35
C ASN A 81 -2.05 -23.54 -3.81
N LEU A 82 -2.75 -22.44 -3.53
CA LEU A 82 -4.15 -22.33 -3.93
C LEU A 82 -4.28 -22.02 -5.43
N PRO A 83 -5.12 -22.76 -6.19
CA PRO A 83 -5.29 -22.54 -7.63
C PRO A 83 -5.72 -21.13 -8.02
N ILE A 84 -6.38 -20.38 -7.11
CA ILE A 84 -6.78 -18.99 -7.34
C ILE A 84 -5.58 -18.05 -7.53
N PHE A 85 -4.40 -18.43 -7.04
CA PHE A 85 -3.14 -17.68 -7.19
C PHE A 85 -2.21 -18.27 -8.26
N ALA A 86 -2.68 -19.21 -9.09
CA ALA A 86 -1.82 -19.91 -10.05
C ALA A 86 -1.12 -18.98 -11.07
N ASP A 87 -1.72 -17.83 -11.37
CA ASP A 87 -1.21 -16.78 -12.24
C ASP A 87 -0.71 -15.54 -11.48
N PHE A 88 -0.65 -15.61 -10.13
CA PHE A 88 -0.12 -14.54 -9.31
C PHE A 88 1.41 -14.55 -9.31
N ASP A 89 2.01 -13.39 -9.55
CA ASP A 89 3.44 -13.17 -9.41
C ASP A 89 3.80 -13.03 -7.93
N GLN A 90 4.34 -14.11 -7.35
CA GLN A 90 4.65 -14.21 -5.91
C GLN A 90 5.64 -13.14 -5.43
N GLU A 91 6.51 -12.60 -6.30
CA GLU A 91 7.41 -11.50 -5.93
C GLU A 91 6.63 -10.23 -5.54
N LYS A 92 5.37 -10.11 -5.96
CA LYS A 92 4.48 -9.01 -5.58
C LYS A 92 3.83 -9.20 -4.22
N LEU A 93 3.95 -10.35 -3.56
CA LEU A 93 3.29 -10.61 -2.27
C LEU A 93 3.69 -9.57 -1.23
N VAL A 94 5.00 -9.38 -1.02
CA VAL A 94 5.54 -8.43 -0.03
C VAL A 94 5.05 -7.01 -0.31
N LYS A 95 5.10 -6.58 -1.57
CA LYS A 95 4.64 -5.25 -1.98
C LYS A 95 3.13 -5.08 -1.76
N THR A 96 2.35 -6.13 -2.01
CA THR A 96 0.89 -6.11 -1.81
C THR A 96 0.54 -6.04 -0.33
N ALA A 97 1.26 -6.79 0.52
CA ALA A 97 1.11 -6.74 1.97
C ALA A 97 1.49 -5.37 2.54
N GLN A 98 2.58 -4.77 2.08
CA GLN A 98 2.98 -3.41 2.46
C GLN A 98 1.90 -2.38 2.10
N ALA A 99 1.34 -2.47 0.88
CA ALA A 99 0.25 -1.59 0.48
C ALA A 99 -1.00 -1.75 1.36
N CYS A 100 -1.32 -2.98 1.81
CA CYS A 100 -2.38 -3.21 2.79
C CYS A 100 -2.07 -2.53 4.12
N GLY A 101 -0.84 -2.68 4.62
CA GLY A 101 -0.39 -2.03 5.86
C GLY A 101 -0.45 -0.50 5.80
N GLU A 102 -0.12 0.09 4.65
CA GLU A 102 -0.29 1.53 4.42
C GLU A 102 -1.75 1.96 4.58
N VAL A 103 -2.70 1.23 3.98
CA VAL A 103 -4.14 1.54 4.12
C VAL A 103 -4.63 1.34 5.56
N LEU A 104 -4.20 0.27 6.24
CA LEU A 104 -4.58 0.00 7.63
C LEU A 104 -4.05 1.06 8.61
N SER A 105 -2.97 1.75 8.24
CA SER A 105 -2.38 2.83 9.06
C SER A 105 -3.12 4.17 8.92
N GLU A 106 -4.04 4.29 7.96
CA GLU A 106 -4.88 5.49 7.80
C GLU A 106 -6.05 5.52 8.81
N ASP A 107 -6.57 6.72 9.08
CA ASP A 107 -7.78 6.88 9.89
C ASP A 107 -8.97 6.16 9.21
N GLY A 108 -9.59 5.20 9.90
CA GLY A 108 -10.62 4.35 9.32
C GLY A 108 -10.09 3.30 8.33
N GLY A 109 -8.80 3.00 8.38
CA GLY A 109 -8.12 2.07 7.47
C GLY A 109 -8.76 0.69 7.38
N LEU A 110 -9.25 0.15 8.51
CA LEU A 110 -9.94 -1.15 8.53
C LEU A 110 -11.21 -1.14 7.68
N ASP A 111 -12.09 -0.14 7.87
CA ASP A 111 -13.31 0.00 7.06
C ASP A 111 -12.98 0.17 5.58
N ARG A 112 -11.90 0.92 5.30
CA ARG A 112 -11.41 1.11 3.94
C ARG A 112 -10.96 -0.20 3.30
N VAL A 113 -10.20 -1.02 4.03
CA VAL A 113 -9.77 -2.35 3.55
C VAL A 113 -10.97 -3.26 3.30
N LEU A 114 -11.94 -3.31 4.21
CA LEU A 114 -13.16 -4.11 4.03
C LEU A 114 -13.92 -3.72 2.75
N ILE A 115 -14.03 -2.42 2.46
CA ILE A 115 -14.63 -1.91 1.22
C ILE A 115 -13.80 -2.32 -0.01
N LEU A 116 -12.47 -2.19 0.05
CA LEU A 116 -11.57 -2.54 -1.05
C LEU A 116 -11.68 -4.03 -1.39
N ILE A 117 -11.64 -4.91 -0.39
CA ILE A 117 -11.79 -6.35 -0.56
C ILE A 117 -13.13 -6.67 -1.23
N ARG A 118 -14.25 -6.19 -0.68
CA ARG A 118 -15.59 -6.46 -1.24
C ARG A 118 -15.74 -5.96 -2.67
N SER A 119 -15.17 -4.79 -2.99
CA SER A 119 -15.29 -4.15 -4.30
C SER A 119 -14.46 -4.85 -5.38
N ALA A 120 -13.35 -5.47 -4.99
CA ALA A 120 -12.45 -6.21 -5.87
C ALA A 120 -12.93 -7.64 -6.17
N LEU A 121 -13.83 -8.19 -5.35
CA LEU A 121 -14.24 -9.59 -5.42
C LEU A 121 -15.66 -9.75 -6.00
N PRO A 122 -15.80 -10.42 -7.16
CA PRO A 122 -17.08 -10.98 -7.58
C PRO A 122 -17.67 -11.88 -6.50
N LYS A 123 -19.01 -11.94 -6.40
CA LYS A 123 -19.71 -12.74 -5.37
C LYS A 123 -19.17 -14.17 -5.24
N LYS A 124 -18.87 -14.83 -6.37
CA LYS A 124 -18.36 -16.21 -6.44
C LYS A 124 -17.02 -16.47 -5.75
N ILE A 125 -16.23 -15.45 -5.41
CA ILE A 125 -14.93 -15.60 -4.73
C ILE A 125 -14.89 -14.95 -3.35
N ARG A 126 -16.01 -14.44 -2.85
CA ARG A 126 -16.08 -13.83 -1.51
C ARG A 126 -15.91 -14.88 -0.41
N GLU A 127 -16.49 -16.05 -0.58
CA GLU A 127 -16.28 -17.20 0.31
C GLU A 127 -14.81 -17.57 0.42
N THR A 128 -14.06 -17.48 -0.68
CA THR A 128 -12.60 -17.71 -0.70
C THR A 128 -11.87 -16.70 0.19
N ALA A 129 -12.25 -15.42 0.14
CA ALA A 129 -11.63 -14.38 0.97
C ALA A 129 -11.83 -14.64 2.47
N TYR A 130 -13.03 -15.07 2.84
CA TYR A 130 -13.31 -15.45 4.22
C TYR A 130 -12.53 -16.71 4.64
N ALA A 131 -12.49 -17.72 3.78
CA ALA A 131 -11.76 -18.97 4.04
C ALA A 131 -10.25 -18.73 4.23
N VAL A 132 -9.61 -17.94 3.37
CA VAL A 132 -8.17 -17.67 3.52
C VAL A 132 -7.84 -16.83 4.75
N ALA A 133 -8.71 -15.89 5.14
CA ALA A 133 -8.54 -15.15 6.38
C ALA A 133 -8.64 -16.08 7.60
N LEU A 134 -9.60 -17.01 7.58
CA LEU A 134 -9.78 -17.98 8.66
C LEU A 134 -8.65 -19.01 8.74
N GLU A 135 -8.02 -19.38 7.61
CA GLU A 135 -6.81 -20.22 7.59
C GLU A 135 -5.59 -19.54 8.22
N VAL A 136 -5.47 -18.22 8.03
CA VAL A 136 -4.41 -17.43 8.69
C VAL A 136 -4.65 -17.39 10.19
N ALA A 137 -5.87 -17.08 10.65
CA ALA A 137 -6.21 -17.10 12.07
C ALA A 137 -5.98 -18.48 12.72
N ALA A 138 -6.17 -19.57 11.97
CA ALA A 138 -5.95 -20.92 12.44
C ALA A 138 -4.46 -21.30 12.57
N ALA A 139 -3.52 -20.49 12.08
CA ALA A 139 -2.09 -20.83 12.03
C ALA A 139 -1.48 -21.09 13.42
N ASP A 140 -1.82 -20.27 14.41
CA ASP A 140 -1.26 -20.34 15.77
C ASP A 140 -2.12 -21.16 16.77
N LEU A 141 -3.10 -21.91 16.27
CA LEU A 141 -3.98 -22.80 17.05
C LEU A 141 -4.80 -22.11 18.18
N ASN A 142 -4.85 -20.77 18.19
CA ASN A 142 -5.64 -20.01 19.17
C ASN A 142 -6.10 -18.67 18.57
N VAL A 143 -7.41 -18.53 18.35
CA VAL A 143 -7.98 -17.30 17.79
C VAL A 143 -8.46 -16.38 18.90
N LYS A 144 -7.92 -15.16 18.92
CA LYS A 144 -8.16 -14.12 19.92
C LYS A 144 -9.49 -13.39 19.65
N PRO A 145 -10.08 -12.73 20.67
CA PRO A 145 -11.32 -11.98 20.51
C PRO A 145 -11.27 -10.90 19.41
N GLU A 146 -10.13 -10.25 19.22
CA GLU A 146 -9.93 -9.23 18.19
C GLU A 146 -10.00 -9.83 16.78
N GLU A 147 -9.39 -11.00 16.57
CA GLU A 147 -9.42 -11.75 15.31
C GLU A 147 -10.84 -12.25 15.02
N MET A 148 -11.56 -12.76 16.03
CA MET A 148 -12.98 -13.11 15.91
C MET A 148 -13.82 -11.89 15.51
N ARG A 149 -13.56 -10.72 16.09
CA ARG A 149 -14.25 -9.48 15.72
C ARG A 149 -13.97 -9.10 14.26
N PHE A 150 -12.73 -9.25 13.80
CA PHE A 150 -12.39 -9.00 12.41
C PHE A 150 -13.09 -10.00 11.46
N LEU A 151 -13.12 -11.29 11.81
CA LEU A 151 -13.84 -12.32 11.04
C LEU A 151 -15.33 -12.00 10.91
N ASP A 152 -15.98 -11.54 11.99
CA ASP A 152 -17.38 -11.10 11.94
C ASP A 152 -17.56 -9.92 10.97
N LEU A 153 -16.71 -8.89 11.06
CA LEU A 153 -16.76 -7.74 10.16
C LEU A 153 -16.51 -8.13 8.69
N LEU A 154 -15.56 -9.03 8.46
CA LEU A 154 -15.24 -9.53 7.13
C LEU A 154 -16.40 -10.33 6.54
N ARG A 155 -16.98 -11.26 7.31
CA ARG A 155 -18.17 -12.04 6.91
C ARG A 155 -19.31 -11.12 6.50
N ASP A 156 -19.61 -10.12 7.32
CA ASP A 156 -20.71 -9.19 7.11
C ASP A 156 -20.45 -8.30 5.88
N SER A 157 -19.22 -7.80 5.70
CA SER A 157 -18.81 -7.03 4.52
C SER A 157 -18.93 -7.85 3.23
N LEU A 158 -18.60 -9.14 3.29
CA LEU A 158 -18.65 -10.05 2.15
C LEU A 158 -20.08 -10.52 1.82
N GLU A 159 -21.07 -10.23 2.67
CA GLU A 159 -22.47 -10.66 2.56
C GLU A 159 -22.61 -12.19 2.59
N LEU A 160 -21.82 -12.87 3.42
CA LEU A 160 -21.91 -14.32 3.57
C LEU A 160 -23.06 -14.69 4.50
N ASP A 161 -23.86 -15.67 4.11
CA ASP A 161 -24.90 -16.22 4.96
C ASP A 161 -24.31 -17.16 6.04
N LYS A 162 -25.09 -17.37 7.10
CA LYS A 162 -24.66 -18.15 8.26
C LYS A 162 -24.36 -19.62 7.97
N LEU A 163 -25.03 -20.24 7.00
CA LEU A 163 -24.80 -21.65 6.68
C LEU A 163 -23.47 -21.79 5.94
N THR A 164 -23.20 -20.89 5.01
CA THR A 164 -21.95 -20.85 4.26
C THR A 164 -20.75 -20.57 5.18
N SER A 165 -20.83 -19.56 6.05
CA SER A 165 -19.73 -19.27 6.99
C SER A 165 -19.47 -20.45 7.93
N ALA A 166 -20.53 -21.02 8.53
CA ALA A 166 -20.41 -22.17 9.43
C ALA A 166 -19.82 -23.41 8.73
N ALA A 167 -20.13 -23.63 7.46
CA ALA A 167 -19.55 -24.74 6.69
C ALA A 167 -18.04 -24.54 6.44
N ILE A 168 -17.63 -23.31 6.12
CA ILE A 168 -16.21 -22.95 5.95
C ILE A 168 -15.45 -23.12 7.27
N GLU A 169 -16.00 -22.58 8.36
CA GLU A 169 -15.45 -22.70 9.71
C GLU A 169 -15.28 -24.17 10.12
N ARG A 170 -16.32 -24.99 9.89
CA ARG A 170 -16.29 -26.44 10.13
C ARG A 170 -15.16 -27.12 9.36
N GLY A 171 -14.98 -26.77 8.09
CA GLY A 171 -13.94 -27.33 7.23
C GLY A 171 -12.52 -26.99 7.70
N ILE A 172 -12.30 -25.74 8.11
CA ILE A 172 -11.00 -25.27 8.62
C ILE A 172 -10.69 -25.91 9.97
N ARG A 173 -11.68 -25.97 10.86
CA ARG A 173 -11.58 -26.68 12.13
C ARG A 173 -11.22 -28.15 11.97
N ALA A 174 -11.82 -28.84 10.99
CA ALA A 174 -11.59 -30.26 10.78
C ALA A 174 -10.12 -30.59 10.43
N ARG A 175 -9.39 -29.68 9.77
CA ARG A 175 -7.99 -29.90 9.38
C ARG A 175 -6.96 -29.30 10.32
N ASN A 176 -7.31 -28.21 11.02
CA ASN A 176 -6.38 -27.52 11.91
C ASN A 176 -6.61 -27.85 13.40
N LEU A 177 -7.71 -28.52 13.76
CA LEU A 177 -8.10 -28.85 15.15
C LEU A 177 -8.22 -27.62 16.08
N VAL A 178 -8.39 -26.44 15.50
CA VAL A 178 -8.60 -25.13 16.13
C VAL A 178 -9.92 -24.55 15.64
N LEU A 179 -10.47 -23.59 16.39
CA LEU A 179 -11.82 -22.97 16.24
C LEU A 179 -12.92 -23.77 16.95
#